data_AF-A0A843KAT7-F1
#
_entry.id   AF-A0A843KAT7-F1
#
_cell.length_a   1.000
_cell.length_b   1.000
_cell.length_c   1.000
_cell.angle_alpha   90.00
_cell.angle_beta   90.00
_cell.angle_gamma   90.00
#
_symmetry.space_group_name_H-M   'P 1'
#
loop_
_entity.id
_entity.type
_entity.pdbx_description
1 polymer ?
#
loop_
_entity_poly.entity_id
_entity_poly.type
_entity_poly.pdbx_seq_one_letter_code
_entity_poly.pdbx_strand_id
1 'polypeptide(L)'
;MMQLALLILFCLLPAAWGAPDEAAGRVVTVVSGDSLGIEMIVSDPRTNYIDSIKLADIDAPSTVTSEGKASKAYAVSLLKNKTVYLDIDDNISQCRNQWSELICVVYLMDEDYQPIWPPVNRIMVDEGYAVLHDDAGNEFNASDWWVQPSLPLSGDNRDRLRARLEPSDLESQLNESSWQAQPPQDSNEVSILKKSRASGGYVIGYHNR
;
A
#
# COMPACT_ATOMS: atom_id res chain seq x y z
N MET A 1 -34.17 -34.44 17.13
CA MET A 1 -33.83 -33.65 15.93
C MET A 1 -33.23 -32.30 16.33
N MET A 2 -32.00 -32.29 16.89
CA MET A 2 -31.32 -31.06 17.33
C MET A 2 -29.79 -31.16 17.16
N GLN A 3 -29.30 -31.92 16.19
CA GLN A 3 -27.86 -32.06 15.92
C GLN A 3 -27.43 -31.64 14.51
N LEU A 4 -28.36 -31.17 13.67
CA LEU A 4 -28.06 -30.73 12.30
C LEU A 4 -27.88 -29.21 12.14
N ALA A 5 -28.03 -28.42 13.22
CA ALA A 5 -27.98 -26.96 13.14
C ALA A 5 -26.58 -26.36 13.40
N LEU A 6 -25.61 -27.16 13.90
CA LEU A 6 -24.27 -26.65 14.23
C LEU A 6 -23.28 -26.70 13.05
N LEU A 7 -23.62 -27.41 11.97
CA LEU A 7 -22.72 -27.60 10.82
C LEU A 7 -22.92 -26.58 9.68
N ILE A 8 -23.95 -25.73 9.77
CA ILE A 8 -24.24 -24.70 8.74
C ILE A 8 -23.66 -23.34 9.14
N LEU A 9 -23.28 -23.13 10.41
CA LEU A 9 -22.69 -21.86 10.86
C LEU A 9 -21.20 -21.71 10.50
N PHE A 10 -20.53 -22.80 10.10
CA PHE A 10 -19.11 -22.75 9.72
C PHE A 10 -18.88 -22.45 8.22
N CYS A 11 -19.94 -22.36 7.41
CA CYS A 11 -19.84 -22.10 5.96
C CYS A 11 -20.13 -20.64 5.56
N LEU A 12 -20.26 -19.73 6.54
CA LEU A 12 -20.50 -18.30 6.32
C LEU A 12 -19.35 -17.43 6.85
N LEU A 13 -18.14 -17.98 6.97
CA LEU A 13 -16.97 -17.13 6.97
C LEU A 13 -16.74 -16.76 5.49
N PRO A 14 -16.92 -15.50 5.07
CA PRO A 14 -16.33 -15.10 3.81
C PRO A 14 -14.87 -15.51 3.90
N ALA A 15 -14.40 -16.26 2.90
CA ALA A 15 -12.97 -16.33 2.67
C ALA A 15 -12.56 -14.87 2.45
N ALA A 16 -12.00 -14.24 3.48
CA ALA A 16 -11.30 -12.99 3.33
C ALA A 16 -10.11 -13.36 2.45
N TRP A 17 -10.33 -13.29 1.13
CA TRP A 17 -9.24 -13.18 0.21
C TRP A 17 -8.65 -11.82 0.55
N GLY A 18 -7.39 -11.81 1.03
CA GLY A 18 -6.62 -10.61 1.37
C GLY A 18 -7.08 -9.43 0.53
N ALA A 19 -7.83 -8.55 1.18
CA ALA A 19 -8.45 -7.45 0.49
C ALA A 19 -7.35 -6.39 0.41
N PRO A 20 -6.93 -5.95 -0.78
CA PRO A 20 -5.74 -5.13 -0.93
C PRO A 20 -5.88 -3.71 -0.38
N ASP A 21 -6.86 -3.47 0.49
CA ASP A 21 -7.28 -2.18 0.99
C ASP A 21 -7.39 -2.10 2.52
N GLU A 22 -6.91 -3.10 3.28
CA GLU A 22 -7.04 -3.15 4.75
C GLU A 22 -6.53 -1.88 5.46
N ALA A 23 -5.40 -1.37 4.99
CA ALA A 23 -4.82 -0.09 5.43
C ALA A 23 -4.32 0.73 4.24
N ALA A 24 -4.15 2.03 4.47
CA ALA A 24 -3.56 2.95 3.49
C ALA A 24 -2.74 4.03 4.18
N GLY A 25 -1.62 4.42 3.57
CA GLY A 25 -0.74 5.40 4.17
C GLY A 25 0.26 6.00 3.19
N ARG A 26 0.95 7.05 3.63
CA ARG A 26 1.97 7.75 2.85
C ARG A 26 3.35 7.18 3.18
N VAL A 27 4.11 6.82 2.16
CA VAL A 27 5.49 6.32 2.34
C VAL A 27 6.39 7.48 2.73
N VAL A 28 6.77 7.52 4.01
CA VAL A 28 7.60 8.58 4.62
C VAL A 28 9.08 8.23 4.64
N THR A 29 9.46 6.96 4.56
CA THR A 29 10.85 6.52 4.43
C THR A 29 10.97 5.27 3.57
N VAL A 30 12.11 5.12 2.90
CA VAL A 30 12.50 3.90 2.19
C VAL A 30 13.81 3.43 2.79
N VAL A 31 13.79 2.29 3.48
CA VAL A 31 14.93 1.74 4.21
C VAL A 31 15.82 0.94 3.26
N SER A 32 15.22 0.03 2.49
CA SER A 32 15.80 -0.79 1.40
C SER A 32 14.80 -0.91 0.25
N GLY A 33 15.08 -1.73 -0.77
CA GLY A 33 14.14 -1.96 -1.88
C GLY A 33 12.83 -2.63 -1.45
N ASP A 34 12.84 -3.30 -0.30
CA ASP A 34 11.77 -4.14 0.24
C ASP A 34 11.35 -3.75 1.67
N SER A 35 11.91 -2.67 2.24
CA SER A 35 11.53 -2.17 3.57
C SER A 35 11.22 -0.67 3.53
N LEU A 36 10.06 -0.31 4.08
CA LEU A 36 9.43 1.00 4.00
C LEU A 36 9.00 1.49 5.38
N GLY A 37 9.00 2.79 5.60
CA GLY A 37 8.26 3.42 6.70
C GLY A 37 7.06 4.17 6.15
N ILE A 38 5.88 3.93 6.71
CA ILE A 38 4.61 4.46 6.23
C ILE A 38 3.88 5.15 7.37
N GLU A 39 3.43 6.38 7.13
CA GLU A 39 2.50 7.08 8.01
C GLU A 39 1.06 6.73 7.59
N MET A 40 0.29 6.13 8.50
CA MET A 40 -1.07 5.64 8.23
C MET A 40 -2.06 6.79 8.08
N ILE A 41 -2.90 6.69 7.04
CA ILE A 41 -4.06 7.57 6.82
C ILE A 41 -5.34 6.79 7.12
N VAL A 42 -5.43 5.56 6.61
CA VAL A 42 -6.45 4.57 6.96
C VAL A 42 -5.75 3.47 7.74
N SER A 43 -6.06 3.34 9.03
CA SER A 43 -5.44 2.36 9.92
C SER A 43 -6.21 1.04 9.97
N ASP A 44 -5.47 -0.04 10.19
CA ASP A 44 -5.94 -1.37 10.58
C ASP A 44 -5.54 -1.66 12.05
N PRO A 45 -6.28 -2.50 12.82
CA PRO A 45 -5.91 -2.83 14.21
C PRO A 45 -4.48 -3.37 14.41
N ARG A 46 -3.85 -3.92 13.36
CA ARG A 46 -2.46 -4.41 13.36
C ARG A 46 -1.43 -3.27 13.21
N THR A 47 -1.85 -2.07 12.81
CA THR A 47 -0.95 -0.95 12.44
C THR A 47 -0.72 0.05 13.57
N ASN A 48 0.44 0.70 13.55
CA ASN A 48 0.75 1.91 14.31
C ASN A 48 0.55 3.17 13.47
N TYR A 49 0.57 4.36 14.09
CA TYR A 49 0.46 5.64 13.37
C TYR A 49 1.55 5.82 12.30
N ILE A 50 2.79 5.51 12.67
CA ILE A 50 3.89 5.30 11.71
C ILE A 50 4.36 3.87 11.92
N ASP A 51 4.40 3.09 10.85
CA ASP A 51 4.79 1.69 10.90
C ASP A 51 5.91 1.37 9.90
N SER A 52 6.65 0.30 10.20
CA SER A 52 7.65 -0.25 9.29
C SER A 52 7.06 -1.45 8.58
N ILE A 53 7.25 -1.53 7.27
CA ILE A 53 6.67 -2.54 6.39
C ILE A 53 7.81 -3.27 5.67
N LYS A 54 7.71 -4.60 5.61
CA LYS A 54 8.50 -5.48 4.75
C LYS A 54 7.59 -5.95 3.61
N LEU A 55 8.06 -5.80 2.37
CA LEU A 55 7.36 -6.37 1.20
C LEU A 55 7.42 -7.90 1.29
N ALA A 56 6.25 -8.53 1.31
CA ALA A 56 6.08 -9.97 1.31
C ALA A 56 6.72 -10.64 0.08
N ASP A 57 7.19 -11.87 0.28
CA ASP A 57 7.71 -12.82 -0.71
C ASP A 57 8.78 -12.30 -1.67
N ILE A 58 9.47 -11.23 -1.30
CA ILE A 58 10.60 -10.69 -2.05
C ILE A 58 11.75 -10.33 -1.12
N ASP A 59 12.96 -10.43 -1.65
CA ASP A 59 14.16 -9.91 -1.00
C ASP A 59 14.90 -8.96 -1.93
N ALA A 60 15.17 -7.75 -1.42
CA ALA A 60 16.05 -6.80 -2.06
C ALA A 60 17.51 -7.05 -1.67
N PRO A 61 18.49 -6.78 -2.55
CA PRO A 61 19.89 -6.88 -2.20
C PRO A 61 20.27 -5.94 -1.04
N SER A 62 21.27 -6.35 -0.25
CA SER A 62 21.72 -5.58 0.91
C SER A 62 22.19 -4.16 0.53
N THR A 63 21.75 -3.15 1.28
CA THR A 63 22.06 -1.72 1.03
C THR A 63 23.54 -1.35 1.16
N VAL A 64 24.39 -2.25 1.66
CA VAL A 64 25.85 -2.06 1.65
C VAL A 64 26.48 -2.37 0.29
N THR A 65 25.77 -3.09 -0.58
CA THR A 65 26.20 -3.43 -1.95
C THR A 65 25.81 -2.35 -2.97
N SER A 66 26.40 -2.39 -4.17
CA SER A 66 26.01 -1.51 -5.28
C SER A 66 24.56 -1.77 -5.71
N GLU A 67 24.19 -3.04 -5.77
CA GLU A 67 22.89 -3.53 -6.22
C GLU A 67 21.79 -3.09 -5.25
N GLY A 68 22.04 -3.22 -3.94
CA GLY A 68 21.07 -2.80 -2.92
C GLY A 68 20.89 -1.29 -2.85
N LYS A 69 21.94 -0.50 -3.14
CA LYS A 69 21.81 0.95 -3.29
C LYS A 69 20.97 1.32 -4.51
N ALA A 70 21.15 0.62 -5.63
CA ALA A 70 20.35 0.82 -6.83
C ALA A 70 18.87 0.44 -6.60
N SER A 71 18.63 -0.71 -5.95
CA SER A 71 17.30 -1.17 -5.55
C SER A 71 16.58 -0.17 -4.63
N LYS A 72 17.27 0.32 -3.60
CA LYS A 72 16.76 1.39 -2.74
C LYS A 72 16.44 2.67 -3.53
N ALA A 73 17.32 3.09 -4.43
CA ALA A 73 17.10 4.30 -5.23
C ALA A 73 15.86 4.16 -6.13
N TYR A 74 15.66 2.97 -6.72
CA TYR A 74 14.46 2.68 -7.48
C TYR A 74 13.20 2.73 -6.62
N ALA A 75 13.19 2.06 -5.47
CA ALA A 75 12.07 2.12 -4.52
C ALA A 75 11.79 3.55 -4.04
N VAL A 76 12.82 4.37 -3.80
CA VAL A 76 12.64 5.81 -3.50
C VAL A 76 11.94 6.53 -4.65
N SER A 77 12.38 6.33 -5.89
CA SER A 77 11.77 6.96 -7.05
C SER A 77 10.31 6.54 -7.28
N LEU A 78 10.01 5.28 -6.95
CA LEU A 78 8.70 4.68 -7.15
C LEU A 78 7.73 5.00 -6.01
N LEU A 79 8.17 5.09 -4.76
CA LEU A 79 7.27 5.04 -3.60
C LEU A 79 7.33 6.28 -2.71
N LYS A 80 8.46 7.00 -2.64
CA LYS A 80 8.62 8.10 -1.69
C LYS A 80 7.53 9.16 -1.88
N ASN A 81 6.88 9.56 -0.79
CA ASN A 81 5.78 10.51 -0.73
C ASN A 81 4.51 10.08 -1.50
N LYS A 82 4.44 8.84 -2.00
CA LYS A 82 3.20 8.28 -2.54
C LYS A 82 2.34 7.72 -1.43
N THR A 83 1.03 7.83 -1.62
CA THR A 83 0.05 7.09 -0.82
C THR A 83 -0.14 5.72 -1.46
N VAL A 84 -0.18 4.69 -0.63
CA VAL A 84 -0.28 3.28 -1.05
C VAL A 84 -1.32 2.57 -0.21
N TYR A 85 -1.88 1.50 -0.76
CA TYR A 85 -2.64 0.53 0.02
C TYR A 85 -1.75 -0.61 0.50
N LEU A 86 -2.13 -1.18 1.63
CA LEU A 86 -1.48 -2.31 2.28
C LEU A 86 -2.49 -3.45 2.41
N ASP A 87 -2.08 -4.61 1.95
CA ASP A 87 -2.65 -5.93 2.25
C ASP A 87 -1.71 -6.55 3.27
N ILE A 88 -2.16 -6.73 4.51
CA ILE A 88 -1.35 -7.13 5.66
C ILE A 88 -1.59 -8.61 5.91
N ASP A 89 -0.52 -9.37 6.12
CA ASP A 89 -0.63 -10.79 6.46
C ASP A 89 -1.63 -11.03 7.63
N ASP A 90 -2.63 -11.87 7.39
CA ASP A 90 -3.71 -12.21 8.32
C ASP A 90 -3.26 -13.11 9.46
N ASN A 91 -2.09 -13.74 9.34
CA ASN A 91 -1.53 -14.52 10.43
C ASN A 91 -1.04 -13.60 11.55
N ILE A 92 -1.92 -13.20 12.48
CA ILE A 92 -1.62 -12.28 13.60
C ILE A 92 -0.35 -12.67 14.39
N SER A 93 -0.01 -13.96 14.43
CA SER A 93 1.20 -14.44 15.13
C SER A 93 2.50 -14.22 14.36
N GLN A 94 2.42 -14.00 13.04
CA GLN A 94 3.55 -13.86 12.10
C GLN A 94 3.44 -12.66 11.15
N CYS A 95 2.40 -11.84 11.26
CA CYS A 95 2.20 -10.66 10.42
C CYS A 95 3.28 -9.59 10.59
N ARG A 96 4.19 -9.79 11.53
CA ARG A 96 5.43 -9.03 11.69
C ARG A 96 6.64 -9.96 11.70
N ASN A 97 7.70 -9.53 11.02
CA ASN A 97 8.99 -10.21 11.05
C ASN A 97 9.76 -9.93 12.37
N GLN A 98 10.95 -10.51 12.51
CA GLN A 98 11.79 -10.37 13.72
C GLN A 98 12.29 -8.93 14.01
N TRP A 99 12.16 -8.01 13.05
CA TRP A 99 12.45 -6.58 13.22
C TRP A 99 11.20 -5.75 13.50
N SER A 100 10.07 -6.42 13.78
CA SER A 100 8.75 -5.82 14.00
C SER A 100 8.17 -5.10 12.76
N GLU A 101 8.64 -5.41 11.55
CA GLU A 101 8.07 -4.86 10.32
C GLU A 101 6.85 -5.67 9.91
N LEU A 102 5.73 -5.01 9.56
CA LEU A 102 4.55 -5.69 9.02
C LEU A 102 4.86 -6.32 7.66
N ILE A 103 4.44 -7.55 7.45
CA ILE A 103 4.57 -8.26 6.18
C ILE A 103 3.37 -7.88 5.32
N CYS A 104 3.62 -7.24 4.18
CA CYS A 104 2.54 -6.74 3.32
C CYS A 104 2.78 -6.95 1.83
N VAL A 105 1.67 -7.06 1.09
CA VAL A 105 1.64 -6.72 -0.34
C VAL A 105 1.20 -5.27 -0.47
N VAL A 106 1.95 -4.49 -1.26
CA VAL A 106 1.74 -3.04 -1.38
C VAL A 106 1.22 -2.68 -2.76
N TYR A 107 0.21 -1.82 -2.83
CA TYR A 107 -0.39 -1.38 -4.09
C TYR A 107 -0.26 0.13 -4.25
N LEU A 108 0.19 0.57 -5.43
CA LEU A 108 0.08 1.97 -5.84
C LEU A 108 -1.39 2.33 -6.03
N MET A 109 -1.71 3.61 -5.97
CA MET A 109 -3.05 4.11 -6.23
C MET A 109 -3.09 5.03 -7.46
N ASP A 110 -4.23 5.03 -8.16
CA ASP A 110 -4.51 5.99 -9.23
C ASP A 110 -5.20 7.25 -8.70
N GLU A 111 -5.54 8.15 -9.63
CA GLU A 111 -6.21 9.44 -9.34
C GLU A 111 -7.63 9.28 -8.77
N ASP A 112 -8.27 8.13 -8.97
CA ASP A 112 -9.59 7.82 -8.44
C ASP A 112 -9.53 7.11 -7.07
N TYR A 113 -8.33 7.06 -6.46
CA TYR A 113 -8.04 6.32 -5.23
C TYR A 113 -8.26 4.81 -5.40
N GLN A 114 -8.09 4.27 -6.61
CA GLN A 114 -8.15 2.83 -6.85
C GLN A 114 -6.75 2.20 -6.74
N PRO A 115 -6.62 1.03 -6.10
CA PRO A 115 -5.40 0.24 -6.16
C PRO A 115 -5.07 -0.15 -7.62
N ILE A 116 -3.80 -0.02 -7.98
CA ILE A 116 -3.25 -0.34 -9.29
C ILE A 116 -2.63 -1.74 -9.22
N TRP A 117 -2.96 -2.56 -10.22
CA TRP A 117 -2.27 -3.82 -10.48
C TRP A 117 -1.15 -3.62 -11.53
N PRO A 118 0.02 -4.25 -11.40
CA PRO A 118 0.43 -5.22 -10.37
C PRO A 118 0.86 -4.57 -9.03
N PRO A 119 0.95 -5.37 -7.94
CA PRO A 119 1.51 -4.89 -6.68
C PRO A 119 2.97 -4.47 -6.84
N VAL A 120 3.41 -3.58 -5.96
CA VAL A 120 4.79 -3.09 -5.87
C VAL A 120 5.77 -4.25 -5.72
N ASN A 121 5.42 -5.29 -4.96
CA ASN A 121 6.26 -6.47 -4.76
C ASN A 121 6.67 -7.08 -6.11
N ARG A 122 5.70 -7.27 -7.02
CA ARG A 122 5.96 -7.73 -8.38
C ARG A 122 6.75 -6.71 -9.19
N ILE A 123 6.44 -5.41 -9.10
CA ILE A 123 7.17 -4.37 -9.84
C ILE A 123 8.67 -4.41 -9.50
N MET A 124 9.01 -4.56 -8.21
CA MET A 124 10.40 -4.66 -7.77
C MET A 124 11.13 -5.88 -8.38
N VAL A 125 10.43 -7.01 -8.56
CA VAL A 125 10.97 -8.23 -9.18
C VAL A 125 11.11 -8.08 -10.69
N ASP A 126 10.04 -7.64 -11.38
CA ASP A 126 10.02 -7.48 -12.85
C ASP A 126 11.12 -6.50 -13.31
N GLU A 127 11.44 -5.49 -12.49
CA GLU A 127 12.47 -4.48 -12.78
C GLU A 127 13.88 -4.88 -12.31
N GLY A 128 14.04 -6.06 -11.71
CA GLY A 128 15.34 -6.61 -11.30
C GLY A 128 15.95 -5.99 -10.04
N TYR A 129 15.13 -5.33 -9.22
CA TYR A 129 15.55 -4.70 -7.96
C TYR A 129 15.25 -5.55 -6.72
N ALA A 130 14.55 -6.67 -6.88
CA ALA A 130 14.36 -7.70 -5.87
C ALA A 130 14.30 -9.08 -6.54
N VAL A 131 14.43 -10.13 -5.73
CA VAL A 131 14.19 -11.52 -6.14
C VAL A 131 12.97 -12.09 -5.42
N LEU A 132 12.29 -13.04 -6.05
CA LEU A 132 11.26 -13.81 -5.36
C LEU A 132 11.87 -14.64 -4.24
N HIS A 133 11.23 -14.59 -3.08
CA HIS A 133 11.57 -15.38 -1.90
C HIS A 133 10.28 -15.72 -1.16
N ASP A 134 9.52 -16.65 -1.75
CA ASP A 134 8.22 -17.13 -1.26
C ASP A 134 8.33 -17.67 0.17
N ASP A 135 7.64 -17.02 1.11
CA ASP A 135 7.66 -17.40 2.52
C ASP A 135 6.34 -18.07 2.91
N ALA A 136 6.39 -19.39 3.05
CA ALA A 136 5.24 -20.21 3.46
C ALA A 136 4.68 -19.90 4.86
N GLY A 137 5.31 -18.99 5.63
CA GLY A 137 4.80 -18.49 6.90
C GLY A 137 3.73 -17.41 6.78
N ASN A 138 3.66 -16.71 5.64
CA ASN A 138 2.63 -15.71 5.39
C ASN A 138 1.52 -16.28 4.48
N GLU A 139 0.40 -15.57 4.36
CA GLU A 139 -0.75 -16.01 3.56
C GLU A 139 -0.64 -15.78 2.04
N PHE A 140 0.34 -14.97 1.63
CA PHE A 140 0.46 -14.54 0.25
C PHE A 140 1.04 -15.65 -0.62
N ASN A 141 0.74 -15.58 -1.91
CA ASN A 141 1.30 -16.45 -2.91
C ASN A 141 1.82 -15.59 -4.05
N ALA A 142 3.14 -15.43 -4.13
CA ALA A 142 3.76 -14.54 -5.10
C ALA A 142 3.39 -14.88 -6.56
N SER A 143 3.09 -16.14 -6.86
CA SER A 143 2.73 -16.56 -8.22
C SER A 143 1.41 -15.93 -8.72
N ASP A 144 0.52 -15.54 -7.81
CA ASP A 144 -0.77 -14.93 -8.16
C ASP A 144 -0.60 -13.51 -8.72
N TRP A 145 0.52 -12.82 -8.44
CA TRP A 145 0.75 -11.44 -8.88
C TRP A 145 0.92 -11.28 -10.40
N TRP A 146 1.19 -12.37 -11.12
CA TRP A 146 1.27 -12.37 -12.58
C TRP A 146 -0.06 -12.74 -13.27
N VAL A 147 -1.10 -13.06 -12.49
CA VAL A 147 -2.46 -13.30 -12.97
C VAL A 147 -3.28 -12.04 -12.74
N GLN A 148 -3.87 -11.47 -13.79
CA GLN A 148 -4.67 -10.26 -13.64
C GLN A 148 -5.93 -10.56 -12.79
N PRO A 149 -6.19 -9.80 -11.70
CA PRO A 149 -7.35 -10.03 -10.86
C PRO A 149 -8.63 -9.57 -11.56
N SER A 150 -9.74 -10.21 -11.23
CA SER A 150 -11.07 -9.71 -11.58
C SER A 150 -11.41 -8.50 -10.70
N LEU A 151 -11.41 -7.30 -11.27
CA LEU A 151 -11.76 -6.04 -10.60
C LEU A 151 -13.29 -5.89 -10.36
N PRO A 152 -13.73 -5.07 -9.37
CA PRO A 152 -12.93 -4.13 -8.59
C PRO A 152 -12.59 -4.58 -7.16
N LEU A 153 -11.43 -4.11 -6.69
CA LEU A 153 -10.99 -4.19 -5.31
C LEU A 153 -11.92 -3.33 -4.43
N SER A 154 -12.12 -3.74 -3.17
CA SER A 154 -13.15 -3.24 -2.24
C SER A 154 -13.28 -1.69 -2.20
N GLY A 155 -14.51 -1.19 -2.15
CA GLY A 155 -14.83 0.25 -2.24
C GLY A 155 -14.77 1.03 -0.92
N ASP A 156 -14.76 0.34 0.23
CA ASP A 156 -14.94 0.98 1.53
C ASP A 156 -13.73 1.80 1.95
N ASN A 157 -12.50 1.26 1.78
CA ASN A 157 -11.30 2.01 2.14
C ASN A 157 -10.93 3.09 1.11
N ARG A 158 -11.37 2.96 -0.15
CA ARG A 158 -11.35 4.08 -1.12
C ARG A 158 -12.11 5.28 -0.58
N ASP A 159 -13.34 5.06 -0.12
CA ASP A 159 -14.19 6.16 0.35
C ASP A 159 -13.64 6.78 1.65
N ARG A 160 -13.11 5.95 2.56
CA ARG A 160 -12.40 6.42 3.77
C ARG A 160 -11.13 7.22 3.44
N LEU A 161 -10.35 6.78 2.47
CA LEU A 161 -9.12 7.45 2.04
C LEU A 161 -9.46 8.80 1.39
N ARG A 162 -10.42 8.81 0.46
CA ARG A 162 -10.92 10.01 -0.20
C ARG A 162 -11.43 11.03 0.82
N ALA A 163 -12.25 10.61 1.78
CA ALA A 163 -12.78 11.53 2.81
C ALA A 163 -11.69 12.17 3.68
N ARG A 164 -10.56 11.49 3.90
CA ARG A 164 -9.43 12.03 4.68
C ARG A 164 -8.49 12.91 3.88
N LEU A 165 -8.30 12.60 2.60
CA LEU A 165 -7.41 13.37 1.72
C LEU A 165 -8.11 14.60 1.12
N GLU A 166 -9.42 14.52 0.92
CA GLU A 166 -10.29 15.58 0.43
C GLU A 166 -11.35 15.91 1.49
N PRO A 167 -10.98 16.49 2.66
CA PRO A 167 -11.95 16.89 3.66
C PRO A 167 -12.95 17.88 3.03
N SER A 168 -14.25 17.62 3.26
CA SER A 168 -15.35 18.30 2.60
C SER A 168 -15.21 19.83 2.57
N ASP A 169 -15.68 20.46 1.48
CA ASP A 169 -15.74 21.93 1.28
C ASP A 169 -16.40 22.73 2.42
N LEU A 170 -17.07 22.05 3.36
CA LEU A 170 -17.66 22.64 4.56
C LEU A 170 -16.63 22.97 5.65
N GLU A 171 -15.55 22.19 5.80
CA GLU A 171 -14.48 22.48 6.77
C GLU A 171 -13.56 23.60 6.28
N SER A 172 -13.29 23.67 4.98
CA SER A 172 -12.52 24.76 4.37
C SER A 172 -13.24 26.11 4.49
N GLN A 173 -14.57 26.14 4.33
CA GLN A 173 -15.37 27.37 4.53
C GLN A 173 -15.47 27.82 6.00
N LEU A 174 -15.48 26.89 6.96
CA LEU A 174 -15.51 27.24 8.39
C LEU A 174 -14.14 27.72 8.89
N ASN A 175 -13.05 27.16 8.37
CA ASN A 175 -11.70 27.50 8.82
C ASN A 175 -11.18 28.83 8.21
N GLU A 176 -11.60 29.21 7.00
CA GLU A 176 -11.29 30.52 6.41
C GLU A 176 -11.90 31.71 7.18
N SER A 177 -12.97 31.47 7.94
CA SER A 177 -13.63 32.52 8.72
C SER A 177 -12.95 32.85 10.06
N SER A 178 -11.93 32.08 10.46
CA SER A 178 -11.50 32.01 11.87
C SER A 178 -10.08 32.55 12.15
N TRP A 179 -9.10 32.50 11.24
CA TRP A 179 -7.77 33.08 11.51
C TRP A 179 -7.06 33.59 10.25
N GLN A 180 -6.86 34.91 10.16
CA GLN A 180 -5.81 35.49 9.31
C GLN A 180 -4.45 35.35 10.00
N ALA A 181 -3.71 34.30 9.64
CA ALA A 181 -2.26 34.25 9.83
C ALA A 181 -1.65 33.42 8.68
N GLN A 182 -0.63 33.97 8.01
CA GLN A 182 0.04 33.29 6.89
C GLN A 182 0.71 31.99 7.35
N PRO A 183 0.55 30.86 6.64
CA PRO A 183 1.26 29.64 6.97
C PRO A 183 2.71 29.68 6.43
N PRO A 184 3.65 28.95 7.05
CA PRO A 184 4.95 28.68 6.47
C PRO A 184 4.79 27.83 5.19
N GLN A 185 5.61 28.11 4.17
CA GLN A 185 5.69 27.23 2.99
C GLN A 185 6.30 25.89 3.40
N ASP A 186 5.49 24.83 3.37
CA ASP A 186 5.97 23.45 3.36
C ASP A 186 5.28 22.71 2.20
N SER A 187 6.07 22.29 1.21
CA SER A 187 5.61 21.72 -0.06
C SER A 187 5.40 20.21 0.07
N ASN A 188 4.24 19.81 0.60
CA ASN A 188 3.76 18.42 0.50
C ASN A 188 2.99 18.22 -0.80
N GLU A 189 3.69 18.07 -1.93
CA GLU A 189 3.08 17.61 -3.18
C GLU A 189 2.96 16.08 -3.19
N VAL A 190 1.74 15.58 -3.09
CA VAL A 190 1.41 14.16 -3.28
C VAL A 190 1.45 13.85 -4.78
N SER A 191 2.45 13.09 -5.22
CA SER A 191 2.65 12.76 -6.64
C SER A 191 1.68 11.67 -7.13
N ILE A 192 0.63 12.06 -7.85
CA ILE A 192 -0.40 11.16 -8.41
C ILE A 192 -0.02 10.70 -9.83
N LEU A 193 -0.12 9.40 -10.10
CA LEU A 193 0.18 8.78 -11.40
C LEU A 193 -0.97 9.00 -12.39
N LYS A 194 -0.66 9.36 -13.64
CA LYS A 194 -1.67 9.56 -14.70
C LYS A 194 -1.83 8.31 -15.56
N LYS A 195 -3.08 7.91 -15.80
CA LYS A 195 -3.43 6.82 -16.73
C LYS A 195 -3.38 7.31 -18.17
N SER A 196 -2.54 6.70 -19.02
CA SER A 196 -2.51 7.02 -20.45
C SER A 196 -3.74 6.43 -21.15
N ARG A 197 -4.61 7.29 -21.70
CA ARG A 197 -5.79 6.87 -22.49
C ARG A 197 -5.42 6.13 -23.79
N ALA A 198 -4.17 6.17 -24.23
CA ALA A 198 -3.73 5.62 -25.51
C ALA A 198 -3.16 4.19 -25.43
N SER A 199 -2.64 3.77 -24.27
CA SER A 199 -1.91 2.50 -24.14
C SER A 199 -2.35 1.62 -22.99
N GLY A 200 -3.26 2.08 -22.12
CA GLY A 200 -3.60 1.39 -20.88
C GLY A 200 -2.46 1.33 -19.86
N GLY A 201 -1.27 1.86 -20.20
CA GLY A 201 -0.13 1.96 -19.31
C GLY A 201 -0.15 3.24 -18.46
N TYR A 202 0.46 3.16 -17.28
CA TYR A 202 0.64 4.30 -16.38
C TYR A 202 1.89 5.09 -16.82
N VAL A 203 1.78 6.42 -16.88
CA VAL A 203 2.91 7.31 -17.20
C VAL A 203 3.23 8.15 -15.97
N ILE A 204 4.47 8.08 -15.51
CA ILE A 204 5.00 8.89 -14.41
C ILE A 204 5.32 10.28 -14.99
N GLY A 205 4.46 11.27 -14.73
CA GLY A 205 4.69 12.65 -15.16
C GLY A 205 5.08 13.54 -13.97
N TYR A 206 6.28 14.11 -14.00
CA TYR A 206 6.66 15.22 -13.12
C TYR A 206 6.16 16.54 -13.73
N HIS A 207 5.42 17.35 -12.99
CA HIS A 207 5.15 18.73 -13.38
C HIS A 207 6.22 19.63 -12.77
N ASN A 208 7.07 20.23 -13.61
CA ASN A 208 7.93 21.33 -13.19
C ASN A 208 7.11 22.62 -13.15
N ARG A 209 7.34 23.44 -12.13
CA ARG A 209 7.30 24.90 -12.27
C ARG A 209 8.66 25.46 -11.92
#